data_AF-A0A6V7PN51-F1
#
_entry.id   AF-A0A6V7PN51-F1
#
_cell.length_a   1.000
_cell.length_b   1.000
_cell.length_c   1.000
_cell.angle_alpha   90.00
_cell.angle_beta   90.00
_cell.angle_gamma   90.00
#
_symmetry.space_group_name_H-M   'P 1'
#
loop_
_entity.id
_entity.type
_entity.pdbx_description
1 polymer ?
#
loop_
_entity_poly.entity_id
_entity_poly.type
_entity_poly.pdbx_seq_one_letter_code
_entity_poly.pdbx_strand_id
1 'polypeptide(L)'
;MEFHGGGGGVGGGGGGGSRAEAERWLEIAGKLLFARDLVGSKRFAERALESDPLVDGADQILAVADVLLASQSRVGSGRVDWYAVLGLPSGAGAGADPVAVKRHYRRLALLLHPDRNKYPGADAALRLVVDAFAFLSDPSKKALFDAELHLDSSPTPAPSKPSPPNPPLPPPPPPPPPPLPKEAPFGPLAPPAATCTSTTEPTRTAPSDAQIATARSTLPRSPSLPRSSPGPTCTTAPGASSR
;
A
#
# COMPACT_ATOMS: atom_id res chain seq x y z
N MET A 1 8.89 -67.45 6.90
CA MET A 1 9.98 -66.66 6.29
C MET A 1 9.79 -66.70 4.80
N GLU A 2 9.43 -65.59 4.16
CA GLU A 2 9.94 -65.17 2.84
C GLU A 2 9.35 -63.79 2.55
N PHE A 3 10.23 -62.79 2.64
CA PHE A 3 9.95 -61.40 2.36
C PHE A 3 10.11 -61.17 0.86
N HIS A 4 9.01 -60.90 0.15
CA HIS A 4 9.10 -60.21 -1.13
C HIS A 4 8.83 -58.73 -0.90
N GLY A 5 9.94 -58.00 -0.69
CA GLY A 5 9.97 -56.56 -0.88
C GLY A 5 9.80 -56.25 -2.37
N GLY A 6 8.72 -55.56 -2.70
CA GLY A 6 8.51 -54.93 -4.00
C GLY A 6 8.40 -53.43 -3.81
N GLY A 7 9.54 -52.76 -3.64
CA GLY A 7 9.63 -51.31 -3.70
C GLY A 7 9.33 -50.83 -5.11
N GLY A 8 8.14 -50.25 -5.31
CA GLY A 8 7.78 -49.50 -6.51
C GLY A 8 7.89 -48.00 -6.23
N GLY A 9 9.12 -47.49 -6.17
CA GLY A 9 9.39 -46.07 -6.11
C GLY A 9 9.17 -45.39 -7.47
N VAL A 10 8.64 -44.16 -7.38
CA VAL A 10 8.85 -43.02 -8.28
C VAL A 10 8.40 -43.13 -9.75
N GLY A 11 7.18 -42.65 -10.00
CA GLY A 11 6.70 -42.22 -11.32
C GLY A 11 6.29 -40.74 -11.31
N GLY A 12 7.19 -39.85 -10.86
CA GLY A 12 7.00 -38.39 -10.96
C GLY A 12 7.34 -37.89 -12.36
N GLY A 13 6.51 -38.20 -13.35
CA GLY A 13 6.67 -37.76 -14.73
C GLY A 13 5.53 -36.84 -15.15
N GLY A 14 5.77 -35.53 -15.23
CA GLY A 14 4.78 -34.58 -15.75
C GLY A 14 5.06 -33.11 -15.43
N GLY A 15 6.20 -32.57 -15.88
CA GLY A 15 6.52 -31.14 -15.68
C GLY A 15 7.39 -30.50 -16.77
N GLY A 16 7.60 -31.18 -17.91
CA GLY A 16 8.52 -30.70 -18.94
C GLY A 16 7.96 -29.62 -19.87
N GLY A 17 6.64 -29.55 -20.06
CA GLY A 17 5.99 -28.59 -20.96
C GLY A 17 6.01 -27.17 -20.40
N SER A 18 5.52 -27.01 -19.17
CA SER A 18 5.39 -25.71 -18.51
C SER A 18 6.74 -25.02 -18.26
N ARG A 19 7.78 -25.79 -17.92
CA ARG A 19 9.14 -25.26 -17.76
C ARG A 19 9.74 -24.80 -19.08
N ALA A 20 9.60 -25.60 -20.15
CA ALA A 20 10.09 -25.22 -21.47
C ALA A 20 9.34 -23.99 -22.05
N GLU A 21 8.05 -23.85 -21.74
CA GLU A 21 7.28 -22.65 -22.07
C GLU A 21 7.76 -21.42 -21.27
N ALA A 22 8.00 -21.57 -19.97
CA ALA A 22 8.55 -20.50 -19.12
C ALA A 22 9.92 -20.01 -19.62
N GLU A 23 10.82 -20.93 -19.97
CA GLU A 23 12.15 -20.60 -20.54
C GLU A 23 12.03 -19.79 -21.85
N ARG A 24 11.09 -20.15 -22.74
CA ARG A 24 10.82 -19.38 -23.97
C ARG A 24 10.35 -17.96 -23.65
N TRP A 25 9.46 -17.79 -22.68
CA TRP A 25 9.01 -16.47 -22.25
C TRP A 25 10.15 -15.63 -21.66
N LEU A 26 11.04 -16.24 -20.85
CA LEU A 26 12.21 -15.55 -20.32
C LEU A 26 13.19 -15.10 -21.41
N GLU A 27 13.40 -15.93 -22.43
CA GLU A 27 14.27 -15.57 -23.54
C GLU A 27 13.74 -14.35 -24.31
N ILE A 28 12.42 -14.27 -24.50
CA ILE A 28 11.76 -13.11 -25.10
C ILE A 28 11.91 -11.89 -24.19
N ALA A 29 11.66 -12.05 -22.88
CA ALA A 29 11.79 -10.95 -21.91
C ALA A 29 13.22 -10.38 -21.86
N GLY A 30 14.25 -11.24 -21.86
CA GLY A 30 15.65 -10.81 -21.93
C GLY A 30 15.99 -10.03 -23.21
N LYS A 31 15.47 -10.47 -24.36
CA LYS A 31 15.62 -9.75 -25.64
C LYS A 31 14.95 -8.37 -25.60
N LEU A 32 13.77 -8.27 -24.98
CA LEU A 32 13.04 -7.01 -24.83
C LEU A 32 13.75 -6.04 -23.86
N LEU A 33 14.32 -6.55 -22.78
CA LEU A 33 15.19 -5.77 -21.87
C LEU A 33 16.35 -5.13 -22.63
N PHE A 34 17.02 -5.90 -23.50
CA PHE A 34 18.10 -5.38 -24.34
C PHE A 34 17.60 -4.30 -25.30
N ALA A 35 16.41 -4.46 -25.87
CA ALA A 35 15.76 -3.47 -26.73
C ALA A 35 15.20 -2.25 -25.96
N ARG A 36 15.32 -2.22 -24.63
CA ARG A 36 14.73 -1.22 -23.71
C ARG A 36 13.18 -1.17 -23.73
N ASP A 37 12.52 -2.22 -24.21
CA ASP A 37 11.08 -2.39 -24.05
C ASP A 37 10.79 -3.02 -22.68
N LEU A 38 10.73 -2.17 -21.66
CA LEU A 38 10.54 -2.63 -20.29
C LEU A 38 9.12 -3.12 -20.00
N VAL A 39 8.11 -2.52 -20.65
CA VAL A 39 6.71 -2.90 -20.45
C VAL A 39 6.46 -4.27 -21.06
N GLY A 40 6.97 -4.51 -22.27
CA GLY A 40 6.95 -5.82 -22.90
C GLY A 40 7.69 -6.84 -22.04
N SER A 41 8.94 -6.53 -21.65
CA SER A 41 9.76 -7.42 -20.83
C SER A 41 9.04 -7.85 -19.53
N LYS A 42 8.43 -6.91 -18.81
CA LYS A 42 7.69 -7.20 -17.58
C LYS A 42 6.56 -8.19 -17.82
N ARG A 43 5.72 -7.94 -18.83
CA ARG A 43 4.58 -8.80 -19.16
C ARG A 43 5.01 -10.22 -19.50
N PHE A 44 6.09 -10.39 -20.26
CA PHE A 44 6.59 -11.72 -20.60
C PHE A 44 7.21 -12.43 -19.39
N ALA A 45 7.87 -11.69 -18.49
CA ALA A 45 8.37 -12.27 -17.24
C ALA A 45 7.23 -12.70 -16.29
N GLU A 46 6.13 -11.94 -16.21
CA GLU A 46 4.91 -12.36 -15.50
C GLU A 46 4.31 -13.65 -16.08
N ARG A 47 4.27 -13.76 -17.41
CA ARG A 47 3.82 -14.99 -18.10
C ARG A 47 4.75 -16.19 -17.88
N ALA A 48 6.05 -15.95 -17.74
CA ALA A 48 7.01 -16.98 -17.37
C ALA A 48 6.71 -17.55 -15.98
N LEU A 49 6.45 -16.67 -14.99
CA LEU A 49 6.06 -17.09 -13.63
C LEU A 49 4.70 -17.79 -13.58
N GLU A 50 3.76 -17.39 -14.43
CA GLU A 50 2.46 -18.06 -14.56
C GLU A 50 2.60 -19.47 -15.15
N SER A 51 3.56 -19.66 -16.06
CA SER A 51 3.84 -20.96 -16.67
C SER A 51 4.58 -21.88 -15.69
N ASP A 52 5.64 -21.39 -15.06
CA ASP A 52 6.37 -22.08 -14.01
C ASP A 52 6.86 -21.10 -12.93
N PRO A 53 6.34 -21.16 -11.69
CA PRO A 53 6.76 -20.26 -10.62
C PRO A 53 8.18 -20.54 -10.11
N LEU A 54 8.78 -21.69 -10.47
CA LEU A 54 10.15 -22.07 -10.11
C LEU A 54 11.19 -21.69 -11.16
N VAL A 55 10.79 -20.98 -12.23
CA VAL A 55 11.71 -20.60 -13.29
C VAL A 55 12.74 -19.57 -12.79
N ASP A 56 14.01 -19.93 -12.83
CA ASP A 56 15.10 -19.05 -12.44
C ASP A 56 15.24 -17.87 -13.40
N GLY A 57 15.28 -16.65 -12.87
CA GLY A 57 15.57 -15.44 -13.64
C GLY A 57 14.38 -14.51 -13.91
N ALA A 58 13.15 -14.99 -13.74
CA ALA A 58 11.96 -14.13 -13.86
C ALA A 58 11.98 -12.97 -12.86
N ASP A 59 12.27 -13.26 -11.57
CA ASP A 59 12.37 -12.24 -10.52
C ASP A 59 13.45 -11.18 -10.82
N GLN A 60 14.53 -11.59 -11.46
CA GLN A 60 15.66 -10.71 -11.80
C GLN A 60 15.27 -9.76 -12.92
N ILE A 61 14.63 -10.28 -13.97
CA ILE A 61 14.10 -9.48 -15.08
C ILE A 61 13.02 -8.51 -14.57
N LEU A 62 12.10 -8.98 -13.73
CA LEU A 62 11.06 -8.14 -13.13
C LEU A 62 11.66 -7.02 -12.28
N ALA A 63 12.65 -7.33 -11.43
CA ALA A 63 13.32 -6.33 -10.62
C ALA A 63 14.01 -5.25 -11.47
N VAL A 64 14.71 -5.65 -12.54
CA VAL A 64 15.34 -4.68 -13.46
C VAL A 64 14.28 -3.84 -14.18
N ALA A 65 13.25 -4.48 -14.73
CA ALA A 65 12.20 -3.81 -15.48
C ALA A 65 11.41 -2.82 -14.60
N ASP A 66 11.03 -3.21 -13.37
CA ASP A 66 10.28 -2.37 -12.44
C ASP A 66 11.08 -1.14 -12.01
N VAL A 67 12.37 -1.31 -11.67
CA VAL A 67 13.24 -0.19 -11.28
C VAL A 67 13.45 0.77 -12.45
N LEU A 68 13.70 0.26 -13.65
CA LEU A 68 13.91 1.09 -14.83
C LEU A 68 12.60 1.77 -15.30
N LEU A 69 11.44 1.14 -15.13
CA LEU A 69 10.13 1.76 -15.37
C LEU A 69 9.86 2.87 -14.37
N ALA A 70 10.09 2.62 -13.08
CA ALA A 70 9.96 3.62 -12.04
C ALA A 70 10.89 4.81 -12.27
N SER A 71 12.10 4.57 -12.78
CA SER A 71 13.04 5.64 -13.14
C SER A 71 12.56 6.53 -14.28
N GLN A 72 11.70 6.01 -15.16
CA GLN A 72 11.13 6.76 -16.28
C GLN A 72 9.84 7.49 -15.87
N SER A 73 9.10 6.95 -14.90
CA SER A 73 7.94 7.61 -14.33
C SER A 73 8.37 8.89 -13.62
N ARG A 74 7.94 10.03 -14.16
CA ARG A 74 8.13 11.34 -13.55
C ARG A 74 6.88 11.72 -12.77
N VAL A 75 7.05 12.15 -11.53
CA VAL A 75 5.94 12.69 -10.73
C VAL A 75 5.93 14.21 -10.86
N GLY A 76 4.72 14.81 -10.91
CA GLY A 76 4.40 16.24 -10.78
C GLY A 76 5.43 17.21 -11.38
N SER A 77 6.46 17.51 -10.61
CA SER A 77 7.62 18.36 -10.88
C SER A 77 8.67 17.83 -11.89
N GLY A 78 8.41 16.72 -12.59
CA GLY A 78 9.37 16.17 -13.57
C GLY A 78 10.57 15.45 -12.93
N ARG A 79 10.49 15.16 -11.63
CA ARG A 79 11.50 14.42 -10.87
C ARG A 79 11.22 12.91 -10.89
N VAL A 80 12.28 12.13 -10.69
CA VAL A 80 12.19 10.67 -10.54
C VAL A 80 11.51 10.35 -9.22
N ASP A 81 10.59 9.40 -9.24
CA ASP A 81 9.94 8.92 -8.03
C ASP A 81 10.84 7.91 -7.29
N TRP A 82 11.55 8.39 -6.26
CA TRP A 82 12.42 7.56 -5.44
C TRP A 82 11.66 6.47 -4.66
N TYR A 83 10.39 6.69 -4.33
CA TYR A 83 9.57 5.67 -3.68
C TYR A 83 9.20 4.57 -4.66
N ALA A 84 8.79 4.92 -5.88
CA ALA A 84 8.52 3.95 -6.93
C ALA A 84 9.77 3.14 -7.33
N VAL A 85 10.96 3.76 -7.36
CA VAL A 85 12.23 3.07 -7.65
C VAL A 85 12.54 1.97 -6.63
N LEU A 86 12.15 2.16 -5.37
CA LEU A 86 12.27 1.13 -4.33
C LEU A 86 11.08 0.15 -4.30
N GLY A 87 10.10 0.32 -5.19
CA GLY A 87 8.87 -0.49 -5.23
C GLY A 87 7.91 -0.18 -4.09
N LEU A 88 8.00 1.01 -3.49
CA LEU A 88 7.08 1.47 -2.45
C LEU A 88 5.93 2.28 -3.08
N PRO A 89 4.70 2.18 -2.52
CA PRO A 89 3.58 2.97 -2.99
C PRO A 89 3.77 4.45 -2.64
N SER A 90 3.84 5.29 -3.66
CA SER A 90 3.83 6.76 -3.55
C SER A 90 2.42 7.26 -3.23
N GLY A 91 2.01 7.09 -1.97
CA GLY A 91 0.73 7.58 -1.46
C GLY A 91 0.91 8.14 -0.06
N ALA A 92 0.36 9.34 0.16
CA ALA A 92 0.53 10.25 1.31
C ALA A 92 0.20 9.70 2.73
N GLY A 93 0.07 8.38 2.90
CA GLY A 93 -0.19 7.76 4.20
C GLY A 93 0.53 6.44 4.46
N ALA A 94 1.27 5.86 3.51
CA ALA A 94 1.76 4.48 3.66
C ALA A 94 3.24 4.23 3.25
N GLY A 95 3.85 5.09 2.42
CA GLY A 95 5.11 4.75 1.74
C GLY A 95 6.42 5.04 2.49
N ALA A 96 6.36 5.64 3.68
CA ALA A 96 7.49 6.35 4.28
C ALA A 96 8.13 5.66 5.49
N ASP A 97 7.74 4.43 5.82
CA ASP A 97 8.31 3.75 6.97
C ASP A 97 9.79 3.36 6.69
N PRO A 98 10.74 3.82 7.52
CA PRO A 98 12.16 3.56 7.29
C PRO A 98 12.52 2.07 7.37
N VAL A 99 11.72 1.25 8.03
CA VAL A 99 11.87 -0.21 8.05
C VAL A 99 11.43 -0.82 6.72
N ALA A 100 10.35 -0.32 6.12
CA ALA A 100 9.90 -0.75 4.78
C ALA A 100 10.94 -0.41 3.70
N VAL A 101 11.52 0.80 3.74
CA VAL A 101 12.61 1.24 2.84
C VAL A 101 13.81 0.29 2.93
N LYS A 102 14.30 0.03 4.15
CA LYS A 102 15.44 -0.89 4.36
C LYS A 102 15.13 -2.32 3.92
N ARG A 103 13.90 -2.80 4.12
CA ARG A 103 13.47 -4.14 3.70
C ARG A 103 13.48 -4.29 2.18
N HIS A 104 12.95 -3.31 1.46
CA HIS A 104 12.90 -3.34 -0.01
C HIS A 104 14.28 -3.18 -0.62
N TYR A 105 15.11 -2.29 -0.08
CA TYR A 105 16.51 -2.14 -0.48
C TYR A 105 17.28 -3.47 -0.41
N ARG A 106 17.19 -4.18 0.73
CA ARG A 106 17.87 -5.48 0.89
C ARG A 106 17.39 -6.51 -0.13
N ARG A 107 16.08 -6.56 -0.41
CA ARG A 107 15.52 -7.48 -1.42
C ARG A 107 16.04 -7.18 -2.82
N LEU A 108 15.98 -5.91 -3.24
CA LEU A 108 16.41 -5.49 -4.57
C LEU A 108 17.93 -5.64 -4.75
N ALA A 109 18.73 -5.30 -3.74
CA ALA A 109 20.18 -5.47 -3.79
C ALA A 109 20.59 -6.93 -4.04
N LEU A 110 19.87 -7.90 -3.47
CA LEU A 110 20.12 -9.32 -3.70
C LEU A 110 19.70 -9.79 -5.11
N LEU A 111 18.64 -9.21 -5.67
CA LEU A 111 18.12 -9.56 -7.01
C LEU A 111 18.89 -8.87 -8.15
N LEU A 112 19.48 -7.70 -7.90
CA LEU A 112 20.21 -6.90 -8.88
C LEU A 112 21.73 -7.05 -8.78
N HIS A 113 22.22 -7.87 -7.85
CA HIS A 113 23.66 -8.06 -7.69
C HIS A 113 24.28 -8.67 -8.97
N PRO A 114 25.38 -8.13 -9.50
CA PRO A 114 25.98 -8.59 -10.76
C PRO A 114 26.49 -10.04 -10.72
N ASP A 115 26.67 -10.58 -9.52
CA ASP A 115 27.03 -12.00 -9.33
C ASP A 115 25.89 -12.95 -9.72
N ARG A 116 24.65 -12.60 -9.38
CA ARG A 116 23.46 -13.44 -9.58
C ARG A 116 22.66 -13.04 -10.82
N ASN A 117 22.69 -11.76 -11.18
CA ASN A 117 21.92 -11.20 -12.28
C ASN A 117 22.83 -10.78 -13.43
N LYS A 118 22.74 -11.53 -14.55
CA LYS A 118 23.53 -11.30 -15.77
C LYS A 118 22.76 -10.56 -16.85
N TYR A 119 21.60 -9.98 -16.52
CA TYR A 119 20.76 -9.27 -17.49
C TYR A 119 21.25 -7.83 -17.74
N PRO A 120 21.04 -7.30 -18.96
CA PRO A 120 21.40 -5.93 -19.28
C PRO A 120 20.57 -4.95 -18.43
N GLY A 121 21.23 -3.94 -17.86
CA GLY A 121 20.59 -2.94 -17.02
C GLY A 121 20.52 -3.28 -15.53
N ALA A 122 21.02 -4.44 -15.09
CA ALA A 122 21.10 -4.79 -13.67
C ALA A 122 21.94 -3.78 -12.86
N ASP A 123 23.12 -3.39 -13.36
CA ASP A 123 23.97 -2.36 -12.74
C ASP A 123 23.27 -0.99 -12.67
N ALA A 124 22.66 -0.56 -13.77
CA ALA A 124 21.93 0.71 -13.83
C ALA A 124 20.76 0.74 -12.84
N ALA A 125 20.00 -0.36 -12.75
CA ALA A 125 18.93 -0.50 -11.78
C ALA A 125 19.47 -0.49 -10.33
N LEU A 126 20.57 -1.20 -10.05
CA LEU A 126 21.18 -1.21 -8.72
C LEU A 126 21.66 0.18 -8.30
N ARG A 127 22.26 0.94 -9.21
CA ARG A 127 22.67 2.33 -8.96
C ARG A 127 21.48 3.20 -8.53
N LEU A 128 20.37 3.12 -9.27
CA LEU A 128 19.14 3.86 -8.95
C LEU A 128 18.58 3.48 -7.58
N VAL A 129 18.62 2.19 -7.22
CA VAL A 129 18.17 1.70 -5.90
C VAL A 129 19.06 2.23 -4.77
N VAL A 130 20.37 2.28 -4.96
CA VAL A 130 21.32 2.84 -3.98
C VAL A 130 21.10 4.34 -3.80
N ASP A 131 20.93 5.08 -4.90
CA ASP A 131 20.67 6.52 -4.86
C ASP A 131 19.33 6.83 -4.20
N ALA A 132 18.28 6.06 -4.51
CA ALA A 132 16.97 6.16 -3.87
C ALA A 132 17.06 5.90 -2.37
N PHE A 133 17.81 4.87 -1.95
CA PHE A 133 18.01 4.57 -0.54
C PHE A 133 18.76 5.69 0.18
N ALA A 134 19.83 6.22 -0.41
CA ALA A 134 20.60 7.34 0.16
C ALA A 134 19.76 8.62 0.28
N PHE A 135 18.81 8.83 -0.63
CA PHE A 135 17.90 9.97 -0.58
C PHE A 135 16.82 9.80 0.50
N LEU A 136 16.19 8.62 0.58
CA LEU A 136 15.12 8.33 1.53
C LEU A 136 15.61 8.03 2.96
N SER A 137 16.87 7.63 3.12
CA SER A 137 17.47 7.44 4.45
C SER A 137 17.65 8.75 5.22
N ASP A 138 17.80 9.86 4.50
CA ASP A 138 17.98 11.18 5.07
C ASP A 138 16.61 11.84 5.35
N PRO A 139 16.21 12.04 6.61
CA PRO A 139 14.89 12.58 6.94
C PRO A 139 14.71 14.00 6.39
N SER A 140 15.78 14.79 6.30
CA SER A 140 15.75 16.15 5.74
C SER A 140 15.45 16.16 4.24
N LYS A 141 16.08 15.27 3.45
CA LYS A 141 15.85 15.17 2.00
C LYS A 141 14.46 14.63 1.70
N LYS A 142 14.05 13.63 2.47
CA LYS A 142 12.71 13.06 2.42
C LYS A 142 11.63 14.13 2.68
N ALA A 143 11.80 14.95 3.72
CA ALA A 143 10.83 16.00 4.05
C ALA A 143 10.67 17.04 2.94
N LEU A 144 11.76 17.44 2.28
CA LEU A 144 11.72 18.35 1.14
C LEU A 144 10.98 17.76 -0.05
N PHE A 145 11.22 16.48 -0.34
CA PHE A 145 10.57 15.77 -1.45
C PHE A 145 9.07 15.55 -1.17
N ASP A 146 8.71 15.15 0.04
CA ASP A 146 7.30 15.01 0.45
C ASP A 146 6.56 16.36 0.38
N ALA A 147 7.23 17.47 0.73
CA ALA A 147 6.68 18.81 0.59
C ALA A 147 6.45 19.18 -0.89
N GLU A 148 7.40 18.89 -1.78
CA GLU A 148 7.28 19.15 -3.23
C GLU A 148 6.15 18.33 -3.86
N LEU A 149 6.01 17.04 -3.48
CA LEU A 149 4.92 16.17 -3.92
C LEU A 149 3.53 16.64 -3.45
N HIS A 150 3.44 17.19 -2.24
CA HIS A 150 2.18 17.75 -1.72
C HIS A 150 1.77 19.03 -2.45
N LEU A 151 2.73 19.80 -3.00
CA LEU A 151 2.44 21.02 -3.77
C LEU A 151 1.88 20.70 -5.17
N ASP A 152 2.37 19.63 -5.81
CA ASP A 152 1.89 19.20 -7.13
C ASP A 152 0.54 18.47 -7.09
N SER A 153 0.13 17.94 -5.92
CA SER A 153 -1.06 17.07 -5.77
C SER A 153 -2.31 17.78 -5.22
N SER A 154 -2.49 19.09 -5.45
CA SER A 154 -3.77 19.75 -5.11
C SER A 154 -4.92 19.22 -6.00
N PRO A 155 -6.12 18.97 -5.46
CA PRO A 155 -6.95 20.08 -5.03
C PRO A 155 -7.30 20.03 -3.53
N THR A 156 -7.27 21.22 -2.94
CA THR A 156 -7.80 21.61 -1.61
C THR A 156 -7.03 21.15 -0.36
N PRO A 157 -6.70 22.07 0.55
CA PRO A 157 -6.26 21.75 1.89
C PRO A 157 -7.48 21.24 2.69
N ALA A 158 -7.55 19.94 2.95
CA ALA A 158 -8.24 19.46 4.14
C ALA A 158 -7.21 19.48 5.29
N PRO A 159 -7.42 20.28 6.33
CA PRO A 159 -6.45 20.44 7.40
C PRO A 159 -6.34 19.12 8.16
N SER A 160 -5.13 18.85 8.65
CA SER A 160 -4.81 18.07 9.83
C SER A 160 -6.04 17.52 10.55
N LYS A 161 -6.17 16.19 10.64
CA LYS A 161 -6.99 15.57 11.68
C LYS A 161 -6.45 16.10 13.02
N PRO A 162 -7.14 17.00 13.71
CA PRO A 162 -6.74 17.42 15.04
C PRO A 162 -7.11 16.28 15.98
N SER A 163 -6.28 16.02 16.97
CA SER A 163 -6.68 15.28 18.16
C SER A 163 -8.03 15.84 18.68
N PRO A 164 -8.95 15.01 19.18
CA PRO A 164 -10.21 15.52 19.73
C PRO A 164 -9.89 16.55 20.84
N PRO A 165 -10.64 17.65 20.92
CA PRO A 165 -10.43 18.65 21.95
C PRO A 165 -10.70 18.01 23.30
N ASN A 166 -9.71 18.05 24.20
CA ASN A 166 -9.97 17.84 25.61
C ASN A 166 -11.06 18.85 26.04
N PRO A 167 -12.07 18.42 26.82
CA PRO A 167 -13.02 19.37 27.39
C PRO A 167 -12.26 20.44 28.18
N PRO A 168 -12.75 21.69 28.22
CA PRO A 168 -12.08 22.74 28.95
C PRO A 168 -11.92 22.29 30.41
N LEU A 169 -10.67 22.18 30.84
CA LEU A 169 -10.36 22.02 32.25
C LEU A 169 -11.04 23.17 33.01
N PRO A 170 -11.72 22.90 34.14
CA PRO A 170 -12.26 23.97 34.96
C PRO A 170 -11.13 24.94 35.35
N PRO A 171 -11.42 26.24 35.52
CA PRO A 171 -10.40 27.21 35.90
C PRO A 171 -9.72 26.73 37.19
N PRO A 172 -8.38 26.89 37.30
CA PRO A 172 -7.69 26.51 38.51
C PRO A 172 -8.27 27.29 39.70
N PRO A 173 -8.47 26.65 40.86
CA PRO A 173 -8.91 27.37 42.05
C PRO A 173 -7.89 28.48 42.38
N PRO A 174 -8.33 29.60 42.96
CA PRO A 174 -7.43 30.67 43.35
C PRO A 174 -6.35 30.15 44.31
N PRO A 175 -5.13 30.72 44.29
CA PRO A 175 -4.08 30.32 45.21
C PRO A 175 -4.57 30.50 46.66
N PRO A 176 -4.19 29.59 47.57
CA PRO A 176 -4.57 29.73 48.97
C PRO A 176 -3.99 31.04 49.53
N PRO A 177 -4.73 31.75 50.41
CA PRO A 177 -4.21 32.94 51.05
C PRO A 177 -2.98 32.59 51.91
N PRO A 178 -2.04 33.53 52.09
CA PRO A 178 -0.91 33.32 52.98
C PRO A 178 -1.42 33.03 54.40
N PRO A 179 -0.72 32.18 55.17
CA PRO A 179 -1.13 31.88 56.54
C PRO A 179 -1.03 33.14 57.40
N LEU A 180 -2.17 33.65 57.85
CA LEU A 180 -2.24 34.58 58.98
C LEU A 180 -2.11 33.80 60.31
N PRO A 181 -1.67 34.46 61.39
CA PRO A 181 -1.05 33.81 62.52
C PRO A 181 -2.01 32.90 63.27
N LYS A 182 -1.44 31.84 63.84
CA LYS A 182 -2.08 30.92 64.76
C LYS A 182 -2.73 31.71 65.90
N GLU A 183 -4.03 31.54 66.11
CA GLU A 183 -4.63 31.77 67.41
C GLU A 183 -5.65 30.67 67.78
N ALA A 184 -5.72 30.47 69.09
CA ALA A 184 -6.04 29.26 69.83
C ALA A 184 -7.57 29.01 70.00
N PRO A 185 -7.97 27.86 70.57
CA PRO A 185 -9.20 27.15 70.27
C PRO A 185 -10.27 27.29 71.36
N PHE A 186 -11.54 27.46 71.01
CA PHE A 186 -12.69 27.22 71.91
C PHE A 186 -13.91 27.04 71.01
N GLY A 187 -14.80 26.06 71.10
CA GLY A 187 -15.08 24.93 71.98
C GLY A 187 -16.30 24.21 71.35
N PRO A 188 -16.70 23.04 71.85
CA PRO A 188 -17.69 22.18 71.17
C PRO A 188 -19.12 22.60 71.55
N LEU A 189 -20.13 22.28 70.73
CA LEU A 189 -21.43 21.72 71.17
C LEU A 189 -22.49 21.63 70.05
N ALA A 190 -22.96 20.39 69.85
CA ALA A 190 -24.36 19.95 69.61
C ALA A 190 -25.03 19.98 68.20
N PRO A 191 -25.73 18.87 67.81
CA PRO A 191 -26.83 18.78 66.80
C PRO A 191 -28.21 19.11 67.48
N PRO A 192 -29.46 18.91 66.94
CA PRO A 192 -29.95 18.05 65.84
C PRO A 192 -31.24 18.52 65.05
N ALA A 193 -31.76 17.60 64.19
CA ALA A 193 -33.17 17.37 63.80
C ALA A 193 -33.87 18.42 62.87
N ALA A 194 -34.87 18.13 62.03
CA ALA A 194 -35.90 17.09 62.04
C ALA A 194 -36.65 16.97 60.66
N THR A 195 -37.32 15.82 60.46
CA THR A 195 -38.67 15.58 59.84
C THR A 195 -38.95 15.91 58.35
N CYS A 196 -39.22 14.92 57.47
CA CYS A 196 -40.49 14.22 57.12
C CYS A 196 -41.59 15.15 56.55
N THR A 197 -42.38 14.86 55.49
CA THR A 197 -43.30 13.72 55.28
C THR A 197 -43.96 13.82 53.87
N SER A 198 -44.16 12.66 53.20
CA SER A 198 -45.34 12.20 52.39
C SER A 198 -45.86 13.02 51.17
N THR A 199 -46.46 12.49 50.09
CA THR A 199 -47.63 11.59 50.00
C THR A 199 -48.00 11.36 48.51
N THR A 200 -48.14 10.09 48.11
CA THR A 200 -49.23 9.51 47.29
C THR A 200 -49.23 9.60 45.74
N GLU A 201 -48.96 8.41 45.16
CA GLU A 201 -49.38 7.81 43.87
C GLU A 201 -50.93 7.72 43.75
N PRO A 202 -51.61 7.39 42.62
CA PRO A 202 -51.51 6.04 42.02
C PRO A 202 -51.75 5.87 40.49
N THR A 203 -51.06 4.88 39.92
CA THR A 203 -51.62 3.74 39.13
C THR A 203 -52.37 3.97 37.80
N ARG A 204 -51.91 3.37 36.68
CA ARG A 204 -52.34 2.02 36.19
C ARG A 204 -51.80 1.64 34.77
N THR A 205 -50.98 0.58 34.75
CA THR A 205 -51.02 -0.64 33.89
C THR A 205 -51.05 -0.57 32.34
N ALA A 206 -49.89 -0.88 31.71
CA ALA A 206 -49.49 -2.06 30.86
C ALA A 206 -50.49 -2.72 29.85
N PRO A 207 -50.11 -3.70 28.98
CA PRO A 207 -48.80 -4.20 28.46
C PRO A 207 -48.79 -4.54 26.93
N SER A 208 -47.77 -5.30 26.47
CA SER A 208 -47.68 -6.17 25.25
C SER A 208 -47.34 -5.52 23.91
N ASP A 209 -46.61 -6.12 22.97
CA ASP A 209 -45.78 -7.33 22.85
C ASP A 209 -44.97 -7.18 21.54
N ALA A 210 -43.99 -8.06 21.35
CA ALA A 210 -43.09 -8.28 20.21
C ALA A 210 -43.58 -7.89 18.79
N GLN A 211 -42.63 -7.62 17.89
CA GLN A 211 -42.40 -8.50 16.72
C GLN A 211 -41.17 -8.11 15.90
N ILE A 212 -40.60 -9.17 15.33
CA ILE A 212 -39.41 -9.31 14.50
C ILE A 212 -39.69 -8.77 13.09
N ALA A 213 -38.76 -7.99 12.52
CA ALA A 213 -38.82 -7.59 11.11
C ALA A 213 -37.62 -8.15 10.33
N THR A 214 -37.83 -9.35 9.81
CA THR A 214 -37.08 -9.92 8.67
C THR A 214 -37.63 -9.29 7.39
N ALA A 215 -36.78 -8.69 6.56
CA ALA A 215 -37.11 -8.44 5.15
C ALA A 215 -35.85 -8.48 4.27
N ARG A 216 -35.72 -9.60 3.55
CA ARG A 216 -34.99 -9.74 2.30
C ARG A 216 -35.72 -8.95 1.22
N SER A 217 -35.02 -8.11 0.49
CA SER A 217 -35.40 -7.56 -0.83
C SER A 217 -34.29 -6.58 -1.23
N THR A 218 -33.87 -6.35 -2.47
CA THR A 218 -34.12 -6.90 -3.79
C THR A 218 -33.13 -6.13 -4.66
N LEU A 219 -32.34 -6.81 -5.49
CA LEU A 219 -31.46 -6.19 -6.48
C LEU A 219 -32.29 -5.30 -7.44
N PRO A 220 -31.68 -4.21 -7.96
CA PRO A 220 -31.74 -4.06 -9.41
C PRO A 220 -30.43 -3.60 -10.05
N ARG A 221 -30.02 -4.40 -11.04
CA ARG A 221 -29.62 -4.05 -12.42
C ARG A 221 -28.63 -2.91 -12.66
N SER A 222 -27.45 -3.33 -13.09
CA SER A 222 -26.46 -2.58 -13.86
C SER A 222 -27.02 -2.02 -15.19
N PRO A 223 -26.66 -0.80 -15.59
CA PRO A 223 -26.84 -0.33 -16.96
C PRO A 223 -25.58 -0.55 -17.81
N SER A 224 -25.83 -1.14 -18.97
CA SER A 224 -24.90 -1.48 -20.06
C SER A 224 -24.37 -0.22 -20.75
N LEU A 225 -23.05 -0.16 -20.98
CA LEU A 225 -22.41 0.86 -21.81
C LEU A 225 -22.59 0.53 -23.32
N PRO A 226 -22.88 1.51 -24.18
CA PRO A 226 -22.91 1.31 -25.62
C PRO A 226 -21.49 1.29 -26.23
N ARG A 227 -21.26 0.25 -27.03
CA ARG A 227 -20.11 0.03 -27.91
C ARG A 227 -20.03 1.18 -28.93
N SER A 228 -18.97 1.99 -28.87
CA SER A 228 -18.63 2.94 -29.92
C SER A 228 -17.87 2.23 -31.05
N SER A 229 -18.40 2.37 -32.26
CA SER A 229 -17.85 1.85 -33.51
C SER A 229 -16.55 2.58 -33.93
N PRO A 230 -15.60 1.89 -34.58
CA PRO A 230 -14.47 2.54 -35.25
C PRO A 230 -14.88 3.08 -36.63
N GLY A 231 -14.47 4.31 -36.93
CA GLY A 231 -14.63 4.96 -38.23
C GLY A 231 -13.67 4.43 -39.31
N PRO A 232 -13.93 4.76 -40.59
CA PRO A 232 -13.22 4.20 -41.74
C PRO A 232 -11.82 4.77 -41.94
N THR A 233 -10.88 3.88 -42.23
CA THR A 233 -9.51 4.16 -42.66
C THR A 233 -9.49 4.71 -44.08
N CYS A 234 -9.11 5.98 -44.26
CA CYS A 234 -8.71 6.50 -45.56
C CYS A 234 -7.25 6.12 -45.82
N THR A 235 -7.02 5.02 -46.53
CA THR A 235 -5.69 4.65 -47.04
C THR A 235 -5.44 5.39 -48.35
N THR A 236 -4.55 6.38 -48.29
CA THR A 236 -4.00 7.07 -49.47
C THR A 236 -2.88 6.22 -50.07
N ALA A 237 -3.01 5.87 -51.34
CA ALA A 237 -2.02 5.16 -52.14
C ALA A 237 -0.83 6.07 -52.50
N PRO A 238 0.41 5.54 -52.60
CA PRO A 238 1.47 6.21 -53.34
C PRO A 238 1.47 5.74 -54.81
N GLY A 239 1.46 6.73 -55.71
CA GLY A 239 1.58 6.54 -57.15
C GLY A 239 2.96 5.99 -57.55
N ALA A 240 2.94 5.04 -58.49
CA ALA A 240 4.11 4.58 -59.20
C ALA A 240 4.59 5.67 -60.17
N SER A 241 5.82 6.15 -59.98
CA SER A 241 6.52 6.98 -60.94
C SER A 241 7.37 6.10 -61.85
N SER A 242 7.15 6.26 -63.14
CA SER A 242 8.01 5.78 -64.23
C SER A 242 9.46 6.21 -64.08
N ARG A 243 10.39 5.31 -64.38
CA ARG A 243 11.50 5.56 -65.32
C ARG A 243 12.24 4.27 -65.64
#